data_AF-A0A2K8XRF1-F1
#
_entry.id   AF-A0A2K8XRF1-F1
#
_cell.length_a   1.000
_cell.length_b   1.000
_cell.length_c   1.000
_cell.angle_alpha   90.00
_cell.angle_beta   90.00
_cell.angle_gamma   90.00
#
_symmetry.space_group_name_H-M   'P 1'
#
loop_
_entity.id
_entity.type
_entity.pdbx_description
1 polymer ?
#
loop_
_entity_poly.entity_id
_entity_poly.type
_entity_poly.pdbx_seq_one_letter_code
_entity_poly.pdbx_strand_id
1 'polypeptide(L)'
;MKQIIKLMTLALLLSLQSCSEQGVEETALINANAPEMGLLPSHLNSMDIAHDCATVSQFGPNSYWSNTLINTSETNFLKQQNNNASSLFGLNNVTLYFAAGNGTFNALSFGPPGNYIIWGEEMLNGALNYGRAAVAYIAAHEVAHQVQFRQGYPSVTGASNVELEADGFAGYFLRKSYTSTWSNVIPAYNFSQSIAGANGSSHGTAAQRRSSLRLGWLIAQDNTLSNRDIDRYFFYYYNNYVIPGKLKSSNVKMLKNMDEELHKFMLTKIEELSDIYSGKISEEEYANLDNK
;
A
#
# COMPACT_ATOMS: atom_id res chain seq x y z
N MET A 1 -20.99 43.06 65.18
CA MET A 1 -19.89 43.86 64.61
C MET A 1 -19.13 43.01 63.62
N LYS A 2 -18.85 43.57 62.44
CA LYS A 2 -18.15 42.97 61.30
C LYS A 2 -16.70 42.64 61.67
N GLN A 3 -16.14 41.54 61.15
CA GLN A 3 -15.05 41.60 60.17
C GLN A 3 -14.73 40.24 59.54
N ILE A 4 -14.40 40.32 58.25
CA ILE A 4 -14.13 39.29 57.26
C ILE A 4 -12.62 39.08 57.20
N ILE A 5 -12.12 37.85 57.19
CA ILE A 5 -10.82 37.51 56.57
C ILE A 5 -10.97 36.17 55.82
N LYS A 6 -10.43 36.16 54.60
CA LYS A 6 -10.64 35.21 53.50
C LYS A 6 -9.82 33.92 53.60
N LEU A 7 -10.36 32.87 52.97
CA LEU A 7 -9.70 31.68 52.44
C LEU A 7 -8.39 31.98 51.69
N MET A 8 -7.40 31.09 51.85
CA MET A 8 -6.47 30.72 50.78
C MET A 8 -6.33 29.20 50.72
N THR A 9 -7.07 28.58 49.81
CA THR A 9 -6.79 27.23 49.31
C THR A 9 -5.94 27.38 48.06
N LEU A 10 -4.73 26.84 48.10
CA LEU A 10 -3.81 26.78 46.97
C LEU A 10 -4.26 25.64 46.03
N ALA A 11 -4.93 25.99 44.94
CA ALA A 11 -5.17 25.07 43.83
C ALA A 11 -4.01 25.17 42.84
N LEU A 12 -3.26 24.08 42.65
CA LEU A 12 -2.34 23.94 41.53
C LEU A 12 -3.18 23.95 40.23
N LEU A 13 -3.00 25.01 39.42
CA LEU A 13 -3.45 25.02 38.03
C LEU A 13 -2.53 24.12 37.20
N LEU A 14 -3.07 23.00 36.73
CA LEU A 14 -2.59 22.33 35.52
C LEU A 14 -2.96 23.23 34.33
N SER A 15 -1.97 23.80 33.66
CA SER A 15 -2.17 24.51 32.41
C SER A 15 -2.50 23.52 31.29
N LEU A 16 -3.79 23.26 31.10
CA LEU A 16 -4.31 22.79 29.82
C LEU A 16 -4.20 23.97 28.85
N GLN A 17 -3.24 23.91 27.93
CA GLN A 17 -3.25 24.78 26.76
C GLN A 17 -4.35 24.27 25.82
N SER A 18 -5.51 24.92 25.87
CA SER A 18 -6.55 24.77 24.85
C SER A 18 -6.14 25.55 23.61
N CYS A 19 -6.11 24.90 22.45
CA CYS A 19 -6.07 25.58 21.16
C CYS A 19 -7.25 26.55 21.10
N SER A 20 -6.96 27.83 20.83
CA SER A 20 -7.98 28.87 20.72
C SER A 20 -8.96 28.53 19.60
N GLU A 21 -10.23 28.33 19.95
CA GLU A 21 -11.34 28.36 19.01
C GLU A 21 -11.38 29.75 18.34
N GLN A 22 -11.13 29.80 17.03
CA GLN A 22 -11.69 30.84 16.18
C GLN A 22 -12.38 30.16 15.00
N GLY A 23 -13.67 30.51 14.88
CA GLY A 23 -14.70 29.75 14.19
C GLY A 23 -14.48 29.52 12.71
N VAL A 24 -15.07 28.42 12.24
CA VAL A 24 -15.48 28.27 10.86
C VAL A 24 -16.95 27.88 10.89
N GLU A 25 -17.77 28.76 10.30
CA GLU A 25 -19.20 28.59 10.10
C GLU A 25 -19.54 27.34 9.27
N GLU A 26 -20.77 26.91 9.49
CA GLU A 26 -21.45 25.73 8.99
C GLU A 26 -21.71 25.76 7.47
N THR A 27 -21.85 24.56 6.90
CA THR A 27 -22.38 24.19 5.56
C THR A 27 -21.42 24.09 4.37
N ALA A 28 -20.81 22.92 4.22
CA ALA A 28 -20.57 22.33 2.91
C ALA A 28 -20.86 20.82 2.96
N LEU A 29 -21.70 20.35 2.04
CA LEU A 29 -22.06 18.94 1.85
C LEU A 29 -20.78 18.08 1.76
N ILE A 30 -20.64 17.16 2.71
CA ILE A 30 -19.52 16.24 2.80
C ILE A 30 -19.53 15.32 1.57
N ASN A 31 -18.65 15.59 0.62
CA ASN A 31 -18.31 14.64 -0.43
C ASN A 31 -17.35 13.62 0.18
N ALA A 32 -17.78 12.35 0.28
CA ALA A 32 -16.98 11.26 0.84
C ALA A 32 -15.65 10.99 0.10
N ASN A 33 -15.39 11.69 -1.01
CA ASN A 33 -14.17 11.60 -1.80
C ASN A 33 -13.34 12.91 -1.79
N ALA A 34 -13.67 13.91 -0.98
CA ALA A 34 -12.81 15.08 -0.81
C ALA A 34 -11.76 14.78 0.28
N PRO A 35 -10.45 15.00 0.06
CA PRO A 35 -9.49 14.94 1.14
C PRO A 35 -9.85 16.00 2.18
N GLU A 36 -10.10 15.58 3.42
CA GLU A 36 -10.19 16.52 4.55
C GLU A 36 -8.88 17.32 4.61
N MET A 37 -8.99 18.65 4.75
CA MET A 37 -7.85 19.56 4.75
C MET A 37 -6.99 19.40 6.00
N GLY A 38 -6.18 18.33 6.06
CA GLY A 38 -4.93 18.37 6.81
C GLY A 38 -3.97 19.36 6.14
N LEU A 39 -3.12 20.03 6.92
CA LEU A 39 -2.09 20.92 6.37
C LEU A 39 -1.20 20.11 5.42
N LEU A 40 -1.10 20.49 4.14
CA LEU A 40 -0.16 19.85 3.22
C LEU A 40 1.29 20.11 3.67
N PRO A 41 2.25 19.22 3.39
CA PRO A 41 3.66 19.47 3.70
C PRO A 41 4.23 20.75 3.09
N SER A 42 3.70 21.19 1.94
CA SER A 42 4.03 22.50 1.34
C SER A 42 3.68 23.68 2.24
N HIS A 43 2.72 23.53 3.17
CA HIS A 43 2.31 24.55 4.13
C HIS A 43 3.21 24.58 5.38
N LEU A 44 3.98 23.52 5.64
CA LEU A 44 4.90 23.42 6.79
C LEU A 44 6.12 24.35 6.64
N ASN A 45 6.52 24.70 5.42
CA ASN A 45 7.68 25.55 5.15
C ASN A 45 7.47 27.03 5.53
N SER A 46 6.27 27.42 5.98
CA SER A 46 5.95 28.82 6.25
C SER A 46 5.99 29.23 7.73
N MET A 47 5.96 28.28 8.67
CA MET A 47 5.98 28.58 10.11
C MET A 47 6.57 27.39 10.88
N ASP A 48 7.70 27.59 11.57
CA ASP A 48 8.35 26.65 12.54
C ASP A 48 7.46 26.24 13.73
N ILE A 49 6.13 26.44 13.64
CA ILE A 49 5.12 26.27 14.68
C ILE A 49 4.08 25.20 14.25
N ALA A 50 4.01 24.82 12.97
CA ALA A 50 2.99 23.89 12.46
C ALA A 50 3.25 22.41 12.79
N HIS A 51 4.41 22.07 13.36
CA HIS A 51 4.81 20.69 13.67
C HIS A 51 3.94 20.06 14.79
N ASP A 52 3.45 20.86 15.75
CA ASP A 52 2.84 20.34 16.98
C ASP A 52 1.30 20.22 16.93
N CYS A 53 0.64 20.62 15.83
CA CYS A 53 -0.83 20.69 15.76
C CYS A 53 -1.45 20.15 14.46
N ALA A 54 -0.65 19.62 13.53
CA ALA A 54 -1.14 19.14 12.25
C ALA A 54 -1.31 17.61 12.27
N THR A 55 -2.51 17.13 12.59
CA THR A 55 -2.85 15.72 12.36
C THR A 55 -2.81 15.42 10.87
N VAL A 56 -2.27 14.27 10.50
CA VAL A 56 -2.36 13.79 9.12
C VAL A 56 -3.71 13.08 8.99
N SER A 57 -4.60 13.62 8.15
CA SER A 57 -5.92 13.02 7.93
C SER A 57 -5.77 11.54 7.49
N GLN A 58 -6.68 10.68 7.96
CA GLN A 58 -6.67 9.21 7.80
C GLN A 58 -5.56 8.46 8.57
N PHE A 59 -4.77 9.17 9.38
CA PHE A 59 -3.89 8.60 10.39
C PHE A 59 -4.39 8.92 11.81
N GLY A 60 -3.74 8.32 12.81
CA GLY A 60 -4.11 8.49 14.21
C GLY A 60 -4.04 9.94 14.69
N PRO A 61 -4.74 10.27 15.79
CA PRO A 61 -4.86 11.65 16.30
C PRO A 61 -3.54 12.25 16.82
N ASN A 62 -2.49 11.44 16.95
CA ASN A 62 -1.15 11.87 17.38
C ASN A 62 -0.13 11.82 16.23
N SER A 63 -0.60 11.67 14.98
CA SER A 63 0.25 11.73 13.80
C SER A 63 0.63 13.18 13.47
N TYR A 64 1.83 13.37 12.93
CA TYR A 64 2.31 14.67 12.46
C TYR A 64 3.16 14.50 11.19
N TRP A 65 3.30 15.56 10.41
CA TRP A 65 4.12 15.50 9.20
C TRP A 65 5.62 15.52 9.51
N SER A 66 6.39 14.72 8.76
CA SER A 66 7.83 14.63 8.91
C SER A 66 8.55 14.65 7.56
N ASN A 67 9.85 14.97 7.60
CA ASN A 67 10.77 14.83 6.47
C ASN A 67 11.61 13.52 6.54
N THR A 68 11.60 12.87 7.70
CA THR A 68 12.36 11.64 8.01
C THR A 68 11.51 10.70 8.86
N LEU A 69 11.45 9.43 8.48
CA LEU A 69 10.85 8.35 9.27
C LEU A 69 11.96 7.49 9.85
N ILE A 70 11.91 7.20 11.16
CA ILE A 70 12.89 6.38 11.91
C ILE A 70 14.32 6.98 11.88
N ASN A 71 14.97 7.00 10.72
CA ASN A 71 16.25 7.63 10.46
C ASN A 71 16.43 7.89 8.94
N THR A 72 17.47 8.64 8.58
CA THR A 72 17.79 9.01 7.20
C THR A 72 18.05 7.81 6.28
N SER A 73 18.67 6.74 6.78
CA SER A 73 18.97 5.53 5.98
C SER A 73 17.68 4.86 5.51
N GLU A 74 16.77 4.57 6.44
CA GLU A 74 15.53 3.86 6.11
C GLU A 74 14.55 4.73 5.32
N THR A 75 14.52 6.04 5.61
CA THR A 75 13.79 7.01 4.79
C THR A 75 14.29 7.02 3.35
N ASN A 76 15.61 7.05 3.15
CA ASN A 76 16.20 7.06 1.80
C ASN A 76 15.99 5.73 1.07
N PHE A 77 16.02 4.61 1.79
CA PHE A 77 15.69 3.31 1.22
C PHE A 77 14.25 3.27 0.72
N LEU A 78 13.28 3.72 1.54
CA LEU A 78 11.87 3.84 1.13
C LEU A 78 11.71 4.73 -0.11
N LYS A 79 12.31 5.94 -0.10
CA LYS A 79 12.31 6.85 -1.26
C LYS A 79 12.88 6.19 -2.51
N GLN A 80 13.97 5.43 -2.37
CA GLN A 80 14.57 4.71 -3.49
C GLN A 80 13.61 3.68 -4.08
N GLN A 81 12.92 2.88 -3.25
CA GLN A 81 11.97 1.89 -3.75
C GLN A 81 10.75 2.54 -4.42
N ASN A 82 10.20 3.61 -3.84
CA ASN A 82 9.14 4.42 -4.46
C ASN A 82 9.56 4.94 -5.85
N ASN A 83 10.77 5.50 -5.95
CA ASN A 83 11.29 6.04 -7.21
C ASN A 83 11.53 4.95 -8.25
N ASN A 84 12.08 3.80 -7.83
CA ASN A 84 12.30 2.65 -8.71
C ASN A 84 10.97 2.11 -9.25
N ALA A 85 9.96 1.94 -8.41
CA ALA A 85 8.63 1.49 -8.83
C ALA A 85 7.98 2.53 -9.76
N SER A 86 8.04 3.82 -9.41
CA SER A 86 7.52 4.91 -10.24
C SER A 86 8.16 4.93 -11.63
N SER A 87 9.48 4.68 -11.70
CA SER A 87 10.23 4.59 -12.94
C SER A 87 9.86 3.36 -13.75
N LEU A 88 9.73 2.19 -13.11
CA LEU A 88 9.35 0.95 -13.78
C LEU A 88 7.98 1.06 -14.44
N PHE A 89 7.01 1.69 -13.75
CA PHE A 89 5.64 1.85 -14.22
C PHE A 89 5.40 3.14 -15.03
N GLY A 90 6.46 3.90 -15.31
CA GLY A 90 6.40 5.07 -16.19
C GLY A 90 5.59 6.25 -15.66
N LEU A 91 5.49 6.41 -14.33
CA LEU A 91 4.62 7.43 -13.71
C LEU A 91 5.28 8.80 -13.49
N ASN A 92 6.54 8.99 -13.89
CA ASN A 92 7.43 10.02 -13.33
C ASN A 92 7.48 9.90 -11.79
N ASN A 93 8.41 10.57 -11.11
CA ASN A 93 8.58 10.40 -9.66
C ASN A 93 7.27 10.71 -8.90
N VAL A 94 6.62 9.68 -8.34
CA VAL A 94 5.44 9.85 -7.49
C VAL A 94 5.88 10.49 -6.18
N THR A 95 5.31 11.65 -5.85
CA THR A 95 5.67 12.37 -4.63
C THR A 95 5.33 11.56 -3.39
N LEU A 96 6.27 11.53 -2.44
CA LEU A 96 6.16 10.80 -1.18
C LEU A 96 6.24 11.78 -0.02
N TYR A 97 5.24 11.73 0.87
CA TYR A 97 5.19 12.47 2.13
C TYR A 97 5.17 11.52 3.32
N PHE A 98 5.49 12.02 4.51
CA PHE A 98 5.63 11.19 5.70
C PHE A 98 4.79 11.67 6.87
N ALA A 99 4.10 10.72 7.51
CA ALA A 99 3.41 10.89 8.77
C ALA A 99 4.18 10.13 9.87
N ALA A 100 4.60 10.81 10.92
CA ALA A 100 5.30 10.23 12.06
C ALA A 100 4.45 10.29 13.34
N GLY A 101 4.88 9.57 14.39
CA GLY A 101 4.13 9.47 15.64
C GLY A 101 3.11 8.33 15.68
N ASN A 102 2.35 8.28 16.79
CA ASN A 102 1.48 7.16 17.11
C ASN A 102 0.24 7.10 16.21
N GLY A 103 -0.15 5.87 15.83
CA GLY A 103 -1.28 5.64 14.94
C GLY A 103 -0.94 5.89 13.46
N THR A 104 0.32 5.69 13.09
CA THR A 104 0.83 5.81 11.73
C THR A 104 1.05 4.46 11.04
N PHE A 105 0.40 3.39 11.50
CA PHE A 105 0.45 2.08 10.85
C PHE A 105 -0.43 2.05 9.58
N ASN A 106 -0.11 2.90 8.61
CA ASN A 106 -0.75 2.91 7.30
C ASN A 106 0.19 3.47 6.21
N ALA A 107 -0.11 3.18 4.95
CA ALA A 107 0.41 3.86 3.77
C ALA A 107 -0.78 4.11 2.83
N LEU A 108 -0.85 5.31 2.24
CA LEU A 108 -2.03 5.74 1.50
C LEU A 108 -1.64 6.44 0.21
N SER A 109 -2.21 5.97 -0.89
CA SER A 109 -2.07 6.53 -2.22
C SER A 109 -3.25 7.46 -2.54
N PHE A 110 -2.96 8.71 -2.88
CA PHE A 110 -3.96 9.73 -3.22
C PHE A 110 -3.95 9.99 -4.73
N GLY A 111 -5.08 9.73 -5.37
CA GLY A 111 -5.26 9.89 -6.82
C GLY A 111 -5.32 11.35 -7.30
N PRO A 112 -5.67 11.57 -8.58
CA PRO A 112 -5.81 12.90 -9.15
C PRO A 112 -6.81 13.78 -8.38
N PRO A 113 -6.54 15.10 -8.27
CA PRO A 113 -5.39 15.81 -8.84
C PRO A 113 -4.10 15.72 -8.00
N GLY A 114 -4.17 15.16 -6.79
CA GLY A 114 -3.07 15.16 -5.81
C GLY A 114 -1.87 14.32 -6.21
N ASN A 115 -2.09 13.08 -6.64
CA ASN A 115 -1.06 12.22 -7.23
C ASN A 115 0.18 11.99 -6.34
N TYR A 116 -0.03 11.70 -5.06
CA TYR A 116 1.03 11.49 -4.05
C TYR A 116 0.74 10.30 -3.15
N ILE A 117 1.75 9.85 -2.42
CA ILE A 117 1.65 8.82 -1.39
C ILE A 117 2.03 9.42 -0.03
N ILE A 118 1.30 9.07 1.03
CA ILE A 118 1.70 9.33 2.41
C ILE A 118 2.11 8.01 3.05
N TRP A 119 3.29 7.98 3.67
CA TRP A 119 3.79 6.84 4.39
C TRP A 119 3.89 7.11 5.89
N GLY A 120 3.41 6.17 6.70
CA GLY A 120 3.46 6.28 8.15
C GLY A 120 4.70 5.66 8.80
N GLU A 121 5.18 6.24 9.90
CA GLU A 121 6.36 5.77 10.64
C GLU A 121 6.17 4.35 11.18
N GLU A 122 5.05 4.07 11.84
CA GLU A 122 4.76 2.74 12.39
C GLU A 122 4.63 1.70 11.26
N MET A 123 4.14 2.09 10.08
CA MET A 123 4.10 1.23 8.88
C MET A 123 5.50 0.90 8.38
N LEU A 124 6.40 1.89 8.26
CA LEU A 124 7.79 1.65 7.89
C LEU A 124 8.49 0.73 8.90
N ASN A 125 8.31 1.00 10.19
CA ASN A 125 8.91 0.20 11.26
C ASN A 125 8.36 -1.25 11.25
N GLY A 126 7.05 -1.40 11.07
CA GLY A 126 6.37 -2.67 10.91
C GLY A 126 6.93 -3.49 9.75
N ALA A 127 7.08 -2.88 8.57
CA ALA A 127 7.66 -3.53 7.40
C ALA A 127 9.12 -3.94 7.62
N LEU A 128 9.93 -3.07 8.24
CA LEU A 128 11.33 -3.37 8.54
C LEU A 128 11.52 -4.57 9.49
N ASN A 129 10.56 -4.83 10.40
CA ASN A 129 10.59 -6.01 11.26
C ASN A 129 10.49 -7.33 10.47
N TYR A 130 9.90 -7.31 9.27
CA TYR A 130 9.93 -8.45 8.35
C TYR A 130 11.19 -8.43 7.48
N GLY A 131 11.61 -7.24 7.05
CA GLY A 131 12.83 -7.01 6.29
C GLY A 131 12.62 -6.05 5.12
N ARG A 132 13.72 -5.60 4.50
CA ARG A 132 13.69 -4.57 3.45
C ARG A 132 12.87 -4.94 2.21
N ALA A 133 12.65 -6.22 1.93
CA ALA A 133 11.76 -6.63 0.85
C ALA A 133 10.29 -6.26 1.13
N ALA A 134 9.85 -6.25 2.40
CA ALA A 134 8.52 -5.79 2.78
C ALA A 134 8.30 -4.30 2.50
N VAL A 135 9.31 -3.47 2.80
CA VAL A 135 9.28 -2.04 2.44
C VAL A 135 9.21 -1.85 0.93
N ALA A 136 10.01 -2.61 0.16
CA ALA A 136 9.98 -2.56 -1.31
C ALA A 136 8.62 -2.98 -1.88
N TYR A 137 7.99 -4.00 -1.28
CA TYR A 137 6.65 -4.47 -1.63
C TYR A 137 5.59 -3.39 -1.43
N ILE A 138 5.47 -2.83 -0.22
CA ILE A 138 4.44 -1.81 0.06
C ILE A 138 4.69 -0.56 -0.80
N ALA A 139 5.95 -0.18 -1.03
CA ALA A 139 6.27 0.97 -1.88
C ALA A 139 5.76 0.75 -3.32
N ALA A 140 5.96 -0.45 -3.86
CA ALA A 140 5.44 -0.80 -5.17
C ALA A 140 3.91 -0.95 -5.20
N HIS A 141 3.30 -1.44 -4.11
CA HIS A 141 1.84 -1.53 -3.94
C HIS A 141 1.20 -0.14 -4.00
N GLU A 142 1.70 0.83 -3.25
CA GLU A 142 1.16 2.19 -3.24
C GLU A 142 1.38 2.92 -4.58
N VAL A 143 2.49 2.65 -5.27
CA VAL A 143 2.73 3.14 -6.63
C VAL A 143 1.80 2.45 -7.64
N ALA A 144 1.45 1.18 -7.44
CA ALA A 144 0.47 0.49 -8.28
C ALA A 144 -0.92 1.16 -8.19
N HIS A 145 -1.32 1.62 -7.01
CA HIS A 145 -2.52 2.45 -6.88
C HIS A 145 -2.41 3.75 -7.69
N GLN A 146 -1.23 4.39 -7.77
CA GLN A 146 -1.04 5.54 -8.66
C GLN A 146 -1.18 5.16 -10.14
N VAL A 147 -0.74 3.96 -10.54
CA VAL A 147 -0.97 3.44 -11.90
C VAL A 147 -2.48 3.34 -12.15
N GLN A 148 -3.20 2.71 -11.22
CA GLN A 148 -4.65 2.53 -11.27
C GLN A 148 -5.39 3.86 -11.39
N PHE A 149 -5.12 4.82 -10.50
CA PHE A 149 -5.79 6.12 -10.50
C PHE A 149 -5.52 6.95 -11.76
N ARG A 150 -4.29 6.93 -12.28
CA ARG A 150 -3.89 7.79 -13.40
C ARG A 150 -4.23 7.21 -14.76
N GLN A 151 -4.34 5.89 -14.87
CA GLN A 151 -4.52 5.17 -16.13
C GLN A 151 -5.88 4.46 -16.24
N GLY A 152 -6.70 4.49 -15.19
CA GLY A 152 -8.05 3.93 -15.20
C GLY A 152 -8.09 2.41 -15.01
N TYR A 153 -7.17 1.86 -14.21
CA TYR A 153 -7.19 0.46 -13.77
C TYR A 153 -7.74 0.34 -12.34
N PRO A 154 -8.10 -0.86 -11.85
CA PRO A 154 -8.19 -2.14 -12.56
C PRO A 154 -9.24 -2.15 -13.67
N SER A 155 -9.01 -2.96 -14.71
CA SER A 155 -10.02 -3.26 -15.74
C SER A 155 -11.22 -4.06 -15.19
N VAL A 156 -11.03 -4.73 -14.06
CA VAL A 156 -12.08 -5.46 -13.33
C VAL A 156 -12.41 -4.73 -12.03
N THR A 157 -13.63 -4.20 -11.95
CA THR A 157 -14.08 -3.38 -10.81
C THR A 157 -14.26 -4.19 -9.52
N GLY A 158 -14.07 -3.54 -8.37
CA GLY A 158 -14.32 -4.10 -7.03
C GLY A 158 -13.19 -3.78 -6.07
N ALA A 159 -13.49 -3.42 -4.82
CA ALA A 159 -12.49 -2.96 -3.85
C ALA A 159 -11.36 -3.98 -3.65
N SER A 160 -11.69 -5.28 -3.53
CA SER A 160 -10.69 -6.35 -3.46
C SER A 160 -9.83 -6.46 -4.71
N ASN A 161 -10.40 -6.22 -5.90
CA ASN A 161 -9.65 -6.33 -7.15
C ASN A 161 -8.59 -5.23 -7.27
N VAL A 162 -8.88 -4.04 -6.74
CA VAL A 162 -7.92 -2.92 -6.67
C VAL A 162 -6.70 -3.30 -5.85
N GLU A 163 -6.91 -3.82 -4.64
CA GLU A 163 -5.84 -4.23 -3.72
C GLU A 163 -5.06 -5.45 -4.23
N LEU A 164 -5.76 -6.46 -4.75
CA LEU A 164 -5.14 -7.69 -5.23
C LEU A 164 -4.33 -7.45 -6.52
N GLU A 165 -4.81 -6.60 -7.41
CA GLU A 165 -4.01 -6.19 -8.56
C GLU A 165 -2.77 -5.41 -8.11
N ALA A 166 -2.89 -4.50 -7.12
CA ALA A 166 -1.75 -3.79 -6.57
C ALA A 166 -0.70 -4.75 -5.97
N ASP A 167 -1.12 -5.83 -5.31
CA ASP A 167 -0.23 -6.93 -4.90
C ASP A 167 0.49 -7.57 -6.09
N GLY A 168 -0.23 -7.77 -7.20
CA GLY A 168 0.31 -8.28 -8.46
C GLY A 168 1.36 -7.34 -9.08
N PHE A 169 1.09 -6.04 -9.15
CA PHE A 169 2.08 -5.06 -9.58
C PHE A 169 3.30 -5.04 -8.65
N ALA A 170 3.10 -5.15 -7.34
CA ALA A 170 4.21 -5.22 -6.39
C ALA A 170 5.07 -6.49 -6.60
N GLY A 171 4.45 -7.65 -6.82
CA GLY A 171 5.15 -8.88 -7.20
C GLY A 171 5.94 -8.75 -8.50
N TYR A 172 5.35 -8.09 -9.50
CA TYR A 172 6.01 -7.79 -10.77
C TYR A 172 7.24 -6.90 -10.55
N PHE A 173 7.10 -5.81 -9.78
CA PHE A 173 8.20 -4.91 -9.43
C PHE A 173 9.33 -5.64 -8.70
N LEU A 174 9.00 -6.44 -7.69
CA LEU A 174 10.00 -7.16 -6.90
C LEU A 174 10.88 -8.01 -7.81
N ARG A 175 10.28 -8.71 -8.79
CA ARG A 175 11.02 -9.53 -9.76
C ARG A 175 11.90 -8.70 -10.70
N LYS A 176 11.38 -7.59 -11.22
CA LYS A 176 12.07 -6.78 -12.24
C LYS A 176 13.15 -5.87 -11.68
N SER A 177 12.99 -5.40 -10.45
CA SER A 177 13.80 -4.27 -9.94
C SER A 177 14.39 -4.49 -8.55
N TYR A 178 13.90 -5.46 -7.78
CA TYR A 178 14.41 -5.72 -6.43
C TYR A 178 15.31 -6.97 -6.38
N THR A 179 14.82 -8.11 -6.86
CA THR A 179 15.56 -9.39 -6.84
C THR A 179 15.00 -10.40 -7.83
N SER A 180 15.85 -11.30 -8.35
CA SER A 180 15.43 -12.42 -9.20
C SER A 180 15.27 -13.74 -8.43
N THR A 181 15.35 -13.72 -7.11
CA THR A 181 15.32 -14.93 -6.26
C THR A 181 14.10 -14.90 -5.35
N TRP A 182 13.22 -15.89 -5.49
CA TRP A 182 11.98 -15.98 -4.72
C TRP A 182 12.18 -15.99 -3.20
N SER A 183 13.20 -16.70 -2.70
CA SER A 183 13.48 -16.74 -1.26
C SER A 183 13.85 -15.36 -0.68
N ASN A 184 14.25 -14.39 -1.51
CA ASN A 184 14.52 -13.02 -1.05
C ASN A 184 13.24 -12.18 -0.90
N VAL A 185 12.10 -12.62 -1.42
CA VAL A 185 10.80 -11.94 -1.27
C VAL A 185 9.93 -12.52 -0.16
N ILE A 186 10.42 -13.50 0.60
CA ILE A 186 9.74 -14.03 1.80
C ILE A 186 9.29 -12.92 2.77
N PRO A 187 10.11 -11.90 3.08
CA PRO A 187 9.65 -10.81 3.94
C PRO A 187 8.46 -10.03 3.36
N ALA A 188 8.45 -9.77 2.05
CA ALA A 188 7.34 -9.10 1.37
C ALA A 188 6.05 -9.90 1.47
N TYR A 189 6.17 -11.20 1.25
CA TYR A 189 5.08 -12.15 1.40
C TYR A 189 4.52 -12.19 2.83
N ASN A 190 5.38 -12.33 3.83
CA ASN A 190 4.94 -12.41 5.22
C ASN A 190 4.27 -11.11 5.67
N PHE A 191 4.69 -9.99 5.08
CA PHE A 191 4.04 -8.71 5.31
C PHE A 191 2.70 -8.59 4.58
N SER A 192 2.58 -9.00 3.31
CA SER A 192 1.32 -8.88 2.56
C SER A 192 0.15 -9.59 3.25
N GLN A 193 0.41 -10.73 3.91
CA GLN A 193 -0.61 -11.42 4.70
C GLN A 193 -0.94 -10.73 6.03
N SER A 194 -0.02 -9.97 6.63
CA SER A 194 -0.27 -9.29 7.92
C SER A 194 -1.21 -8.10 7.79
N ILE A 195 -1.28 -7.52 6.59
CA ILE A 195 -2.20 -6.44 6.21
C ILE A 195 -3.45 -6.96 5.45
N ALA A 196 -3.72 -8.27 5.51
CA ALA A 196 -4.93 -8.84 4.93
C ALA A 196 -6.17 -8.55 5.79
N GLY A 197 -7.33 -8.48 5.15
CA GLY A 197 -8.61 -8.38 5.86
C GLY A 197 -9.34 -9.71 5.97
N ALA A 198 -10.47 -9.70 6.65
CA ALA A 198 -11.38 -10.85 6.71
C ALA A 198 -11.94 -11.20 5.30
N ASN A 199 -12.57 -12.37 5.18
CA ASN A 199 -13.23 -12.76 3.94
C ASN A 199 -14.28 -11.71 3.52
N GLY A 200 -14.25 -11.28 2.25
CA GLY A 200 -15.11 -10.22 1.73
C GLY A 200 -14.67 -8.79 2.08
N SER A 201 -13.52 -8.61 2.74
CA SER A 201 -12.93 -7.28 2.95
C SER A 201 -12.38 -6.67 1.66
N SER A 202 -12.18 -5.35 1.67
CA SER A 202 -11.53 -4.62 0.58
C SER A 202 -10.08 -5.05 0.34
N HIS A 203 -9.35 -5.54 1.35
CA HIS A 203 -7.96 -5.98 1.19
C HIS A 203 -7.81 -7.41 0.69
N GLY A 204 -8.91 -8.18 0.61
CA GLY A 204 -8.85 -9.62 0.38
C GLY A 204 -8.27 -10.39 1.56
N THR A 205 -8.34 -11.72 1.48
CA THR A 205 -7.77 -12.62 2.49
C THR A 205 -6.26 -12.77 2.31
N ALA A 206 -5.57 -13.24 3.36
CA ALA A 206 -4.13 -13.54 3.28
C ALA A 206 -3.79 -14.45 2.09
N ALA A 207 -4.56 -15.52 1.87
CA ALA A 207 -4.36 -16.44 0.75
C ALA A 207 -4.52 -15.75 -0.63
N GLN A 208 -5.50 -14.84 -0.76
CA GLN A 208 -5.71 -14.07 -1.99
C GLN A 208 -4.55 -13.13 -2.29
N ARG A 209 -4.08 -12.39 -1.28
CA ARG A 209 -2.94 -11.46 -1.42
C ARG A 209 -1.65 -12.21 -1.80
N ARG A 210 -1.39 -13.35 -1.14
CA ARG A 210 -0.26 -14.25 -1.43
C ARG A 210 -0.27 -14.78 -2.86
N SER A 211 -1.43 -15.20 -3.34
CA SER A 211 -1.59 -15.68 -4.72
C SER A 211 -1.39 -14.55 -5.72
N SER A 212 -1.89 -13.36 -5.42
CA SER A 212 -1.78 -12.18 -6.29
C SER A 212 -0.35 -11.68 -6.44
N LEU A 213 0.39 -11.58 -5.33
CA LEU A 213 1.82 -11.26 -5.35
C LEU A 213 2.63 -12.29 -6.15
N ARG A 214 2.35 -13.59 -5.95
CA ARG A 214 3.01 -14.67 -6.71
C ARG A 214 2.68 -14.60 -8.19
N LEU A 215 1.42 -14.35 -8.55
CA LEU A 215 0.98 -14.19 -9.93
C LEU A 215 1.74 -13.06 -10.62
N GLY A 216 1.84 -11.90 -9.98
CA GLY A 216 2.65 -10.78 -10.47
C GLY A 216 4.12 -11.10 -10.69
N TRP A 217 4.73 -11.79 -9.72
CA TRP A 217 6.13 -12.25 -9.80
C TRP A 217 6.37 -13.18 -11.00
N LEU A 218 5.47 -14.14 -11.23
CA LEU A 218 5.57 -15.10 -12.33
C LEU A 218 5.35 -14.42 -13.69
N ILE A 219 4.41 -13.47 -13.78
CA ILE A 219 4.18 -12.67 -15.00
C ILE A 219 5.46 -11.89 -15.41
N ALA A 220 6.27 -11.49 -14.43
CA ALA A 220 7.51 -10.74 -14.65
C ALA A 220 8.72 -11.56 -15.11
N GLN A 221 8.61 -12.90 -15.23
CA GLN A 221 9.76 -13.79 -15.34
C GLN A 221 10.70 -13.46 -16.50
N ASP A 222 10.18 -13.12 -17.69
CA ASP A 222 11.01 -12.91 -18.89
C ASP A 222 10.65 -11.67 -19.73
N ASN A 223 9.51 -11.02 -19.47
CA ASN A 223 9.01 -9.92 -20.29
C ASN A 223 8.93 -8.59 -19.54
N THR A 224 9.19 -7.50 -20.26
CA THR A 224 8.83 -6.15 -19.81
C THR A 224 7.46 -5.83 -20.40
N LEU A 225 6.46 -5.70 -19.54
CA LEU A 225 5.07 -5.48 -19.93
C LEU A 225 4.70 -4.02 -19.69
N SER A 226 3.79 -3.51 -20.52
CA SER A 226 3.12 -2.25 -20.23
C SER A 226 2.18 -2.42 -19.02
N ASN A 227 1.85 -1.36 -18.29
CA ASN A 227 0.89 -1.43 -17.18
C ASN A 227 -0.45 -2.04 -17.62
N ARG A 228 -0.89 -1.71 -18.85
CA ARG A 228 -2.08 -2.29 -19.47
C ARG A 228 -1.99 -3.81 -19.61
N ASP A 229 -0.82 -4.31 -20.00
CA ASP A 229 -0.63 -5.75 -20.16
C ASP A 229 -0.50 -6.45 -18.81
N ILE A 230 0.07 -5.79 -17.80
CA ILE A 230 0.07 -6.29 -16.42
C ILE A 230 -1.37 -6.45 -15.91
N ASP A 231 -2.19 -5.39 -15.97
CA ASP A 231 -3.63 -5.42 -15.61
C ASP A 231 -4.38 -6.54 -16.34
N ARG A 232 -4.27 -6.54 -17.67
CA ARG A 232 -4.97 -7.49 -18.52
C ARG A 232 -4.55 -8.94 -18.24
N TYR A 233 -3.25 -9.20 -18.06
CA TYR A 233 -2.74 -10.56 -17.82
C TYR A 233 -3.07 -11.01 -16.39
N PHE A 234 -2.94 -10.12 -15.42
CA PHE A 234 -3.30 -10.39 -14.03
C PHE A 234 -4.75 -10.89 -13.96
N PHE A 235 -5.73 -10.10 -14.42
CA PHE A 235 -7.13 -10.52 -14.33
C PHE A 235 -7.49 -11.68 -15.25
N TYR A 236 -6.82 -11.84 -16.39
CA TYR A 236 -6.99 -13.01 -17.23
C TYR A 236 -6.65 -14.29 -16.47
N TYR A 237 -5.46 -14.37 -15.87
CA TYR A 237 -5.07 -15.55 -15.10
C TYR A 237 -5.86 -15.68 -13.80
N TYR A 238 -6.03 -14.57 -13.08
CA TYR A 238 -6.70 -14.57 -11.78
C TYR A 238 -8.15 -15.08 -11.90
N ASN A 239 -8.95 -14.51 -12.79
CA ASN A 239 -10.37 -14.82 -12.88
C ASN A 239 -10.66 -16.13 -13.63
N ASN A 240 -9.86 -16.48 -14.65
CA ASN A 240 -10.15 -17.66 -15.47
C ASN A 240 -9.45 -18.93 -14.97
N TYR A 241 -8.39 -18.81 -14.17
CA TYR A 241 -7.56 -19.94 -13.77
C TYR A 241 -7.37 -20.04 -12.26
N VAL A 242 -7.00 -18.95 -11.58
CA VAL A 242 -6.70 -19.00 -10.13
C VAL A 242 -7.96 -19.23 -9.30
N ILE A 243 -8.97 -18.35 -9.46
CA ILE A 243 -10.24 -18.46 -8.72
C ILE A 243 -10.96 -19.79 -9.02
N PRO A 244 -11.17 -20.20 -10.29
CA PRO A 244 -11.89 -21.45 -10.59
C PRO A 244 -11.08 -22.70 -10.26
N GLY A 245 -9.74 -22.60 -10.29
CA GLY A 245 -8.84 -23.74 -10.10
C GLY A 245 -9.16 -24.89 -11.04
N LYS A 246 -9.37 -26.08 -10.46
CA LYS A 246 -9.72 -27.31 -11.21
C LYS A 246 -11.09 -27.24 -11.90
N LEU A 247 -11.95 -26.29 -11.53
CA LEU A 247 -13.27 -26.08 -12.13
C LEU A 247 -13.25 -25.07 -13.29
N LYS A 248 -12.07 -24.66 -13.77
CA LYS A 248 -11.95 -23.73 -14.91
C LYS A 248 -12.68 -24.25 -16.15
N SER A 249 -13.21 -23.32 -16.94
CA SER A 249 -13.83 -23.65 -18.22
C SER A 249 -12.79 -24.21 -19.21
N SER A 250 -13.15 -25.25 -19.95
CA SER A 250 -12.34 -25.78 -21.05
C SER A 250 -12.28 -24.84 -22.27
N ASN A 251 -13.12 -23.79 -22.30
CA ASN A 251 -13.25 -22.87 -23.42
C ASN A 251 -12.46 -21.55 -23.25
N VAL A 252 -11.63 -21.43 -22.21
CA VAL A 252 -10.80 -20.23 -22.01
C VAL A 252 -9.79 -20.14 -23.15
N LYS A 253 -9.90 -19.09 -23.95
CA LYS A 253 -8.99 -18.81 -25.07
C LYS A 253 -7.90 -17.86 -24.61
N MET A 254 -6.66 -18.13 -25.04
CA MET A 254 -5.54 -17.21 -24.88
C MET A 254 -5.90 -15.82 -25.40
N LEU A 255 -5.50 -14.79 -24.67
CA LEU A 255 -5.72 -13.41 -25.09
C LEU A 255 -4.98 -13.11 -26.39
N LYS A 256 -5.62 -12.28 -27.22
CA LYS A 256 -5.00 -11.79 -28.46
C LYS A 256 -3.75 -10.97 -28.13
N ASN A 257 -2.66 -11.27 -28.83
CA ASN A 257 -1.33 -10.66 -28.66
C ASN A 257 -0.68 -10.94 -27.29
N MET A 258 -1.10 -12.00 -26.59
CA MET A 258 -0.36 -12.51 -25.44
C MET A 258 0.88 -13.25 -25.92
N ASP A 259 1.99 -13.07 -25.20
CA ASP A 259 3.21 -13.81 -25.46
C ASP A 259 2.99 -15.32 -25.21
N GLU A 260 3.24 -16.15 -26.22
CA GLU A 260 2.91 -17.58 -26.19
C GLU A 260 3.77 -18.36 -25.18
N GLU A 261 5.04 -17.98 -25.03
CA GLU A 261 5.96 -18.66 -24.10
C GLU A 261 5.62 -18.32 -22.66
N LEU A 262 5.34 -17.04 -22.37
CA LEU A 262 4.78 -16.62 -21.10
C LEU A 262 3.46 -17.36 -20.84
N HIS A 263 2.59 -17.49 -21.85
CA HIS A 263 1.33 -18.19 -21.66
C HIS A 263 1.53 -19.66 -21.28
N LYS A 264 2.36 -20.39 -22.02
CA LYS A 264 2.72 -21.79 -21.72
C LYS A 264 3.31 -21.92 -20.32
N PHE A 265 4.25 -21.04 -19.98
CA PHE A 265 4.84 -21.00 -18.64
C PHE A 265 3.79 -20.80 -17.55
N MET A 266 2.94 -19.78 -17.66
CA MET A 266 1.89 -19.50 -16.68
C MET A 266 0.92 -20.66 -16.52
N LEU A 267 0.59 -21.40 -17.59
CA LEU A 267 -0.23 -22.60 -17.50
C LEU A 267 0.39 -23.70 -16.62
N THR A 268 1.73 -23.79 -16.56
CA THR A 268 2.41 -24.74 -15.64
C THR A 268 2.28 -24.35 -14.16
N LYS A 269 1.91 -23.09 -13.87
CA LYS A 269 1.85 -22.53 -12.52
C LYS A 269 0.42 -22.34 -11.98
N ILE A 270 -0.60 -22.70 -12.75
CA ILE A 270 -1.99 -22.48 -12.34
C ILE A 270 -2.39 -23.30 -11.10
N GLU A 271 -1.95 -24.56 -11.00
CA GLU A 271 -2.26 -25.39 -9.83
C GLU A 271 -1.60 -24.82 -8.58
N GLU A 272 -0.32 -24.43 -8.66
CA GLU A 272 0.40 -23.70 -7.59
C GLU A 272 -0.39 -22.46 -7.16
N LEU A 273 -0.73 -21.57 -8.09
CA LEU A 273 -1.45 -20.32 -7.78
C LEU A 273 -2.83 -20.55 -7.16
N SER A 274 -3.56 -21.57 -7.61
CA SER A 274 -4.89 -21.92 -7.08
C SER A 274 -4.80 -22.56 -5.69
N ASP A 275 -3.77 -23.36 -5.44
CA ASP A 275 -3.52 -23.94 -4.11
C ASP A 275 -3.05 -22.88 -3.10
N ILE A 276 -2.29 -21.86 -3.55
CA ILE A 276 -1.99 -20.68 -2.74
C ILE A 276 -3.29 -19.93 -2.41
N TYR A 277 -4.11 -19.63 -3.44
CA TYR A 277 -5.36 -18.89 -3.29
C TYR A 277 -6.34 -19.56 -2.33
N SER A 278 -6.43 -20.89 -2.37
CA SER A 278 -7.29 -21.69 -1.49
C SER A 278 -6.69 -21.92 -0.10
N GLY A 279 -5.46 -21.47 0.16
CA GLY A 279 -4.78 -21.62 1.44
C GLY A 279 -4.29 -23.04 1.73
N LYS A 280 -4.16 -23.90 0.71
CA LYS A 280 -3.65 -25.27 0.86
C LYS A 280 -2.13 -25.32 1.02
N ILE A 281 -1.42 -24.40 0.39
CA ILE A 281 0.04 -24.29 0.53
C ILE A 281 0.35 -23.67 1.89
N SER A 282 1.15 -24.37 2.70
CA SER A 282 1.68 -23.86 3.97
C SER A 282 2.69 -22.74 3.77
N GLU A 283 3.03 -22.02 4.83
CA GLU A 283 4.05 -20.95 4.74
C GLU A 283 5.42 -21.49 4.33
N GLU A 284 5.79 -22.68 4.83
CA GLU A 284 7.05 -23.34 4.48
C GLU A 284 7.08 -23.78 3.01
N GLU A 285 6.00 -24.38 2.52
CA GLU A 285 5.91 -24.76 1.10
C GLU A 285 5.96 -23.53 0.19
N TYR A 286 5.24 -22.46 0.56
CA TYR A 286 5.27 -21.20 -0.18
C TYR A 286 6.68 -20.61 -0.24
N ALA A 287 7.41 -20.70 0.87
CA ALA A 287 8.75 -20.18 0.98
C ALA A 287 9.76 -20.89 0.06
N ASN A 288 9.50 -22.16 -0.22
CA ASN A 288 10.37 -23.03 -0.99
C ASN A 288 9.90 -23.22 -2.45
N LEU A 289 8.93 -22.43 -2.93
CA LEU A 289 8.51 -22.47 -4.32
C LEU A 289 9.67 -22.15 -5.27
N ASP A 290 9.79 -22.92 -6.35
CA ASP A 290 10.85 -22.73 -7.34
C ASP A 290 10.67 -21.41 -8.11
N ASN A 291 11.79 -20.85 -8.58
CA ASN A 291 11.85 -19.72 -9.50
C ASN A 291 11.58 -20.10 -10.95
N LYS A 292 11.52 -21.40 -11.27
CA LYS A 292 11.43 -21.95 -12.62
C LYS A 292 10.05 -22.46 -12.97
#